data_AF-A0ABD0PM56-F1
#
_entry.id   AF-A0ABD0PM56-F1
#
_cell.length_a   1.000
_cell.length_b   1.000
_cell.length_c   1.000
_cell.angle_alpha   90.00
_cell.angle_beta   90.00
_cell.angle_gamma   90.00
#
_symmetry.space_group_name_H-M   'P 1'
#
loop_
_entity.id
_entity.type
_entity.pdbx_description
1 polymer ?
#
loop_
_entity_poly.entity_id
_entity_poly.type
_entity_poly.pdbx_seq_one_letter_code
_entity_poly.pdbx_strand_id
1 'polypeptide(L)' 'FMYVDVFPPTATVYTVTGLNPSTTYNFSVNAINTMGESSYADNNKILTVTTGGKFGSSL' A
#
# COMPACT_ATOMS: atom_id res chain seq x y z
N PHE A 1 7.06 3.63 9.24
CA PHE A 1 5.82 3.70 8.44
C PHE A 1 5.96 4.82 7.44
N MET A 2 5.60 4.59 6.19
CA MET A 2 5.60 5.61 5.14
C MET A 2 4.15 5.94 4.82
N TYR A 3 3.77 7.21 4.90
CA TYR A 3 2.47 7.70 4.48
C TYR A 3 2.60 8.29 3.08
N VAL A 4 1.61 8.03 2.23
CA VAL A 4 1.57 8.54 0.88
C VAL A 4 0.16 9.03 0.60
N ASP A 5 0.04 10.31 0.21
CA ASP A 5 -1.21 10.85 -0.27
C ASP A 5 -1.53 10.27 -1.66
N VAL A 6 -2.77 9.83 -1.84
CA VAL A 6 -3.24 9.33 -3.13
C VAL A 6 -3.77 10.49 -3.96
N PHE A 7 -3.27 10.61 -5.19
CA PHE A 7 -3.73 11.62 -6.15
C PHE A 7 -4.30 10.97 -7.43
N PRO A 8 -5.44 11.45 -7.96
CA PRO A 8 -6.30 12.51 -7.41
C PRO A 8 -6.96 12.10 -6.08
N PRO A 9 -7.42 13.05 -5.24
CA PRO A 9 -7.97 12.75 -3.90
C PRO A 9 -9.19 11.82 -3.89
N THR A 10 -9.84 11.65 -5.05
CA THR A 10 -10.99 10.75 -5.22
C THR A 10 -10.61 9.38 -5.80
N ALA A 11 -9.32 9.13 -6.05
CA ALA A 11 -8.88 7.85 -6.57
C ALA A 11 -9.07 6.74 -5.53
N THR A 12 -9.63 5.63 -5.99
CA THR A 12 -9.85 4.42 -5.19
C THR A 12 -8.81 3.34 -5.49
N VAL A 13 -7.83 3.65 -6.35
CA VAL A 13 -6.75 2.75 -6.75
C VAL A 13 -5.42 3.50 -6.67
N TYR A 14 -4.43 2.88 -6.03
CA TYR A 14 -3.06 3.37 -5.97
C TYR A 14 -2.08 2.22 -6.23
N THR A 15 -1.11 2.43 -7.11
CA THR A 15 -0.08 1.42 -7.42
C THR A 15 1.19 1.71 -6.65
N VAL A 16 1.57 0.80 -5.76
CA VAL A 16 2.86 0.88 -5.04
C VAL A 16 3.95 0.26 -5.91
N THR A 17 4.98 1.04 -6.25
CA THR A 17 6.12 0.62 -7.08
C THR A 17 7.43 0.67 -6.31
N GLY A 18 8.51 0.12 -6.89
CA GLY A 18 9.85 0.20 -6.30
C GLY A 18 10.06 -0.70 -5.07
N LEU A 19 9.21 -1.71 -4.90
CA LEU A 19 9.34 -2.69 -3.82
C LEU A 19 10.50 -3.66 -4.10
N ASN A 20 11.22 -4.02 -3.03
CA ASN A 20 12.27 -5.02 -3.13
C ASN A 20 11.66 -6.41 -3.34
N PRO A 21 12.28 -7.28 -4.16
CA PRO A 21 11.85 -8.67 -4.30
C PRO A 21 12.04 -9.45 -3.00
N SER A 22 11.29 -10.55 -2.84
CA SER A 22 11.31 -11.42 -1.65
C SER A 22 11.16 -10.66 -0.32
N THR A 23 10.43 -9.55 -0.31
CA THR A 23 10.27 -8.68 0.86
C THR A 23 8.79 -8.61 1.24
N THR A 24 8.52 -8.78 2.53
CA THR A 24 7.16 -8.64 3.08
C THR A 24 6.87 -7.19 3.42
N TYR A 25 5.73 -6.69 2.93
CA TYR A 25 5.19 -5.37 3.20
C TYR A 25 3.82 -5.48 3.85
N ASN A 26 3.52 -4.51 4.70
CA ASN A 26 2.23 -4.36 5.37
C ASN A 26 1.60 -3.05 4.89
N PHE A 27 0.36 -3.14 4.42
CA PHE A 27 -0.41 -2.01 3.92
C PHE A 27 -1.68 -1.81 4.75
N SER A 28 -2.01 -0.55 4.97
CA SER A 28 -3.24 -0.10 5.61
C SER A 28 -3.65 1.22 4.96
N VAL A 29 -4.95 1.43 4.79
CA VAL A 29 -5.50 2.61 4.09
C VAL A 29 -6.53 3.27 4.99
N ASN A 30 -6.51 4.59 5.09
CA ASN A 30 -7.56 5.42 5.67
C ASN A 30 -8.00 6.45 4.62
N ALA A 31 -9.17 7.04 4.82
CA ALA A 31 -9.69 8.12 3.96
C ALA A 31 -9.67 9.44 4.74
N ILE A 32 -9.56 10.56 4.03
CA ILE A 32 -9.58 11.91 4.61
C ILE A 32 -10.72 12.70 3.99
N ASN A 33 -11.50 13.39 4.83
CA ASN A 33 -12.49 14.38 4.39
C ASN A 33 -12.37 15.68 5.22
N THR A 34 -13.32 16.60 5.06
CA THR A 34 -13.31 17.89 5.80
C THR A 34 -13.42 17.75 7.32
N MET A 35 -13.83 16.59 7.84
CA MET A 35 -13.85 16.28 9.27
C MET A 35 -12.56 15.60 9.77
N GLY A 36 -11.64 15.24 8.87
CA GLY A 36 -10.36 14.60 9.18
C GLY A 36 -10.22 13.18 8.63
N GLU A 37 -9.31 12.41 9.23
CA GLU A 37 -8.99 11.05 8.84
C GLU A 37 -9.98 10.03 9.43
N SER A 38 -10.29 8.97 8.67
CA SER A 38 -11.00 7.80 9.18
C SER A 38 -10.07 6.87 9.97
N SER A 39 -10.67 5.90 10.67
CA SER A 39 -9.92 4.70 11.06
C SER A 39 -9.43 3.94 9.82
N TYR A 40 -8.42 3.08 10.00
CA TYR A 40 -7.95 2.20 8.94
C TYR A 40 -9.05 1.26 8.45
N ALA A 41 -9.06 1.02 7.15
CA ALA A 41 -10.00 0.16 6.46
C ALA A 41 -10.05 -1.26 7.04
N ASP A 42 -11.12 -2.00 6.68
CA ASP A 42 -11.31 -3.40 7.05
C ASP A 42 -11.25 -3.68 8.56
N ASN A 43 -11.74 -2.76 9.40
CA ASN A 43 -11.66 -2.81 10.86
C ASN A 43 -10.21 -2.93 11.36
N ASN A 44 -9.34 -2.02 10.89
CA ASN A 44 -7.92 -1.98 11.24
C ASN A 44 -7.13 -3.24 10.84
N LYS A 45 -7.59 -3.99 9.84
CA LYS A 45 -6.81 -5.09 9.28
C LYS A 45 -5.60 -4.55 8.51
N ILE A 46 -4.52 -5.32 8.56
CA ILE A 46 -3.30 -5.07 7.80
C ILE A 46 -3.28 -6.04 6.62
N LEU A 47 -3.14 -5.50 5.41
CA LEU A 47 -2.91 -6.30 4.22
C LEU A 47 -1.41 -6.61 4.13
N THR A 48 -1.05 -7.87 4.38
CA THR A 48 0.33 -8.34 4.25
C THR A 48 0.56 -8.94 2.87
N VAL A 49 1.59 -8.45 2.17
CA VAL A 49 1.98 -8.92 0.84
C VAL A 49 3.48 -9.21 0.83
N THR A 50 3.86 -10.41 0.38
CA THR A 50 5.27 -10.73 0.08
C THR A 50 5.47 -10.63 -1.42
N THR A 51 6.39 -9.75 -1.85
CA THR A 51 6.75 -9.64 -3.26
C THR A 51 7.39 -10.93 -3.75
N GLY A 52 7.14 -11.27 -5.02
CA GLY A 52 7.80 -12.40 -5.66
C GLY A 52 9.32 -12.23 -5.65
N GLY A 53 10.03 -13.35 -5.67
CA GLY A 53 11.48 -13.33 -5.87
C GLY A 53 11.83 -12.73 -7.23
N LYS A 54 13.00 -12.10 -7.33
CA LYS A 54 13.56 -11.75 -8.63
C LYS A 54 13.81 -13.06 -9.37
N PHE A 55 13.05 -13.33 -10.43
CA PHE A 55 13.42 -14.41 -11.34
C PHE A 55 14.83 -14.07 -11.84
N GLY A 56 15.81 -14.90 -11.46
CA GLY A 56 17.19 -14.70 -11.87
C GLY A 56 17.21 -14.63 -13.39
N SER A 57 17.82 -13.57 -13.92
CA SER A 57 18.19 -13.49 -15.33
C SER A 57 19.22 -14.59 -15.60
N SER A 58 18.75 -15.80 -15.90
CA SER A 58 19.55 -16.80 -16.61
C SER A 58 19.24 -16.65 -18.10
N LEU A 59 20.00 -15.77 -18.74
CA LEU A 59 20.39 -15.85 -20.15
C LEU A 59 21.86 -15.42 -20.24
#